data_AF-A0A9L0I4N8-F1
#
_entry.id   AF-A0A9L0I4N8-F1
#
_cell.length_a   1.000
_cell.length_b   1.000
_cell.length_c   1.000
_cell.angle_alpha   90.00
_cell.angle_beta   90.00
_cell.angle_gamma   90.00
#
_symmetry.space_group_name_H-M   'P 1'
#
loop_
_entity.id
_entity.type
_entity.pdbx_description
1 polymer ?
#
loop_
_entity_poly.entity_id
_entity_poly.type
_entity_poly.pdbx_seq_one_letter_code
_entity_poly.pdbx_strand_id
1 'polypeptide(L)'
;MADTAPNGPQGAGAVERKTQNEKKWRRKWYMEVWSRATETRVRCLGELRGGEESHKIREQFMMTNKLDTAMWFSRLFTVYCSALFVLPLLGLHEAASFYQRALLANALTSALRLHQRLPHFQLSRAFLAQALLEDSCHYLLYSLIFVNSYPVTMSIFPVLLFSLLHAATYTKKVLDAKGSNSLPLLRSVLDKLSANQQNILKFIACNEIFLMPATVFMLFSGQGSLLQPFIYYRFLTLRYSSRRNPYCRTLFNELRIIVEHIIMKPACPLFVRRLCLQSIAFISRLAPTVA
;
A
#
# COMPACT_ATOMS: atom_id res chain seq x y z
N MET A 1 -97.35 51.02 -32.27
CA MET A 1 -96.45 51.26 -31.13
C MET A 1 -95.77 49.93 -30.82
N ALA A 2 -94.46 49.88 -31.05
CA ALA A 2 -93.46 48.89 -30.59
C ALA A 2 -93.58 47.41 -31.01
N ASP A 3 -92.90 47.12 -32.12
CA ASP A 3 -91.93 46.05 -32.39
C ASP A 3 -91.69 44.90 -31.37
N THR A 4 -91.85 43.69 -31.89
CA THR A 4 -91.19 42.45 -31.46
C THR A 4 -89.78 42.34 -32.08
N ALA A 5 -88.74 42.09 -31.26
CA ALA A 5 -87.42 41.66 -31.71
C ALA A 5 -86.79 40.65 -30.71
N PRO A 6 -85.88 39.76 -31.17
CA PRO A 6 -85.77 38.40 -30.64
C PRO A 6 -84.53 38.12 -29.76
N ASN A 7 -84.61 37.02 -29.03
CA ASN A 7 -83.54 36.37 -28.27
C ASN A 7 -82.27 36.11 -29.11
N GLY A 8 -81.12 36.64 -28.65
CA GLY A 8 -79.77 36.32 -29.15
C GLY A 8 -78.98 35.42 -28.17
N PRO A 9 -78.00 34.62 -28.64
CA PRO A 9 -77.49 33.46 -27.92
C PRO A 9 -76.37 33.80 -26.93
N GLN A 10 -76.55 33.50 -25.63
CA GLN A 10 -75.54 33.71 -24.57
C GLN A 10 -74.52 32.55 -24.42
N GLY A 11 -74.48 31.57 -25.32
CA GLY A 11 -73.68 30.34 -25.16
C GLY A 11 -72.25 30.33 -25.71
N ALA A 12 -71.91 31.17 -26.70
CA ALA A 12 -70.66 31.03 -27.46
C ALA A 12 -69.40 31.49 -26.69
N GLY A 13 -69.48 32.61 -25.95
CA GLY A 13 -68.33 33.20 -25.28
C GLY A 13 -67.80 32.44 -24.05
N ALA A 14 -68.54 31.46 -23.53
CA ALA A 14 -68.11 30.62 -22.40
C ALA A 14 -67.28 29.41 -22.86
N VAL A 15 -67.65 28.82 -24.00
CA VAL A 15 -66.95 27.68 -24.61
C VAL A 15 -65.58 28.12 -25.16
N GLU A 16 -65.53 29.29 -25.79
CA GLU A 16 -64.28 29.83 -26.34
C GLU A 16 -63.27 30.21 -25.25
N ARG A 17 -63.74 30.75 -24.11
CA ARG A 17 -62.89 31.01 -22.93
C ARG A 17 -62.35 29.72 -22.27
N LYS A 18 -63.14 28.64 -22.22
CA LYS A 18 -62.67 27.33 -21.72
C LYS A 18 -61.58 26.75 -22.61
N THR A 19 -61.78 26.75 -23.93
CA THR A 19 -60.78 26.21 -24.88
C THR A 19 -59.50 27.04 -24.89
N GLN A 20 -59.56 28.36 -24.70
CA GLN A 20 -58.38 29.21 -24.60
C GLN A 20 -57.59 28.98 -23.30
N ASN A 21 -58.28 28.76 -22.19
CA ASN A 21 -57.63 28.39 -20.92
C ASN A 21 -56.99 27.01 -20.99
N GLU A 22 -57.62 26.01 -21.62
CA GLU A 22 -57.00 24.70 -21.84
C GLU A 22 -55.76 24.78 -22.74
N LYS A 23 -55.82 25.55 -23.82
CA LYS A 23 -54.64 25.79 -24.68
C LYS A 23 -53.50 26.45 -23.91
N LYS A 24 -53.81 27.43 -23.05
CA LYS A 24 -52.83 28.10 -22.18
C LYS A 24 -52.25 27.15 -21.15
N TRP A 25 -53.07 26.31 -20.53
CA TRP A 25 -52.65 25.32 -19.54
C TRP A 25 -51.76 24.24 -20.16
N ARG A 26 -52.16 23.72 -21.33
CA ARG A 26 -51.35 22.76 -22.10
C ARG A 26 -50.00 23.37 -22.48
N ARG A 27 -49.95 24.60 -23.01
CA ARG A 27 -48.68 25.27 -23.33
C ARG A 27 -47.79 25.44 -22.09
N LYS A 28 -48.37 25.84 -20.95
CA LYS A 28 -47.62 25.98 -19.69
C LYS A 28 -47.06 24.64 -19.22
N TRP A 29 -47.88 23.59 -19.26
CA TRP A 29 -47.49 22.23 -18.89
C TRP A 29 -46.39 21.69 -19.81
N TYR A 30 -46.51 21.86 -21.13
CA TYR A 30 -45.47 21.46 -22.08
C TYR A 30 -44.15 22.18 -21.83
N MET A 31 -44.17 23.49 -21.56
CA MET A 31 -42.96 24.26 -21.24
C MET A 31 -42.31 23.79 -19.94
N GLU A 32 -43.10 23.48 -18.92
CA GLU A 32 -42.58 23.02 -17.62
C GLU A 32 -41.98 21.61 -17.71
N VAL A 33 -42.66 20.69 -18.40
CA VAL A 33 -42.14 19.33 -18.66
C VAL A 33 -40.89 19.38 -19.52
N TRP A 34 -40.87 20.22 -20.56
CA TRP A 34 -39.72 20.39 -21.44
C TRP A 34 -38.53 20.99 -20.67
N SER A 35 -38.76 22.01 -19.83
CA SER A 35 -37.72 22.62 -18.98
C SER A 35 -37.10 21.60 -18.03
N ARG A 36 -37.92 20.79 -17.34
CA ARG A 36 -37.42 19.73 -16.44
C ARG A 36 -36.66 18.64 -17.19
N ALA A 37 -37.11 18.26 -18.39
CA ALA A 37 -36.41 17.29 -19.23
C ALA A 37 -35.05 17.83 -19.72
N THR A 38 -34.97 19.10 -20.09
CA THR A 38 -33.71 19.75 -20.48
C THR A 38 -32.74 19.89 -19.31
N GLU A 39 -33.21 20.27 -18.12
CA GLU A 39 -32.37 20.34 -16.91
C GLU A 39 -31.80 18.97 -16.53
N THR A 40 -32.64 17.92 -16.59
CA THR A 40 -32.21 16.54 -16.30
C THR A 40 -31.18 16.07 -17.33
N ARG A 41 -31.39 16.36 -18.61
CA ARG A 41 -30.45 16.02 -19.69
C ARG A 41 -29.13 16.76 -19.55
N VAL A 42 -29.15 18.05 -19.21
CA VAL A 42 -27.93 18.85 -18.98
C VAL A 42 -27.16 18.33 -17.76
N ARG A 43 -27.86 17.96 -16.68
CA ARG A 43 -27.24 17.35 -15.49
C ARG A 43 -26.58 16.00 -15.81
N CYS A 44 -27.28 15.09 -16.49
CA CYS A 44 -26.69 13.81 -16.89
C CYS A 44 -25.51 13.96 -17.86
N LEU A 45 -25.59 14.89 -18.82
CA LEU A 45 -24.46 15.18 -19.72
C LEU A 45 -23.26 15.79 -18.97
N GLY A 46 -23.52 16.63 -17.97
CA GLY A 46 -22.48 17.15 -17.07
C GLY A 46 -21.81 16.06 -16.24
N GLU A 47 -22.59 15.12 -15.70
CA GLU A 47 -22.08 13.97 -14.93
C GLU A 47 -21.26 12.99 -15.81
N LEU A 48 -21.74 12.70 -17.03
CA LEU A 48 -21.02 11.86 -17.99
C LEU A 48 -19.70 12.53 -18.44
N ARG A 49 -19.73 13.83 -18.75
CA ARG A 49 -18.54 14.61 -19.13
C ARG A 49 -17.53 14.72 -17.98
N GLY A 50 -18.00 14.96 -16.75
CA GLY A 50 -17.17 14.97 -15.56
C GLY A 50 -16.55 13.59 -15.26
N GLY A 51 -17.29 12.51 -15.50
CA GLY A 51 -16.78 11.15 -15.42
C GLY A 51 -15.70 10.86 -16.46
N GLU A 52 -15.87 11.33 -17.70
CA GLU A 52 -14.92 11.15 -18.80
C GLU A 52 -13.66 12.01 -18.64
N GLU A 53 -13.78 13.26 -18.17
CA GLU A 53 -12.63 14.10 -17.81
C GLU A 53 -11.88 13.54 -16.60
N SER A 54 -12.59 13.07 -15.57
CA SER A 54 -11.96 12.38 -14.43
C SER A 54 -11.23 11.12 -14.88
N HIS A 55 -11.78 10.37 -15.83
CA HIS A 55 -11.12 9.21 -16.44
C HIS A 55 -9.83 9.60 -17.18
N LYS A 56 -9.88 10.65 -18.01
CA LYS A 56 -8.72 11.14 -18.77
C LYS A 56 -7.63 11.73 -17.87
N ILE A 57 -8.01 12.47 -16.82
CA ILE A 57 -7.07 12.98 -15.79
C ILE A 57 -6.41 11.81 -15.03
N ARG A 58 -7.15 10.72 -14.77
CA ARG A 58 -6.61 9.51 -14.12
C ARG A 58 -5.61 8.78 -15.01
N GLU A 59 -5.95 8.59 -16.27
CA GLU A 59 -5.02 8.02 -17.24
C GLU A 59 -3.78 8.91 -17.39
N GLN A 60 -3.95 10.24 -17.47
CA GLN A 60 -2.82 11.17 -17.51
C GLN A 60 -1.98 11.13 -16.23
N PHE A 61 -2.57 11.04 -15.03
CA PHE A 61 -1.82 10.92 -13.77
C PHE A 61 -1.01 9.61 -13.70
N MET A 62 -1.62 8.48 -14.08
CA MET A 62 -0.94 7.18 -14.16
C MET A 62 0.13 7.15 -15.25
N MET A 63 -0.11 7.82 -16.38
CA MET A 63 0.83 7.92 -17.49
C MET A 63 1.95 8.94 -17.27
N THR A 64 1.77 9.88 -16.34
CA THR A 64 2.81 10.84 -15.90
C THR A 64 3.79 10.18 -14.94
N ASN A 65 3.33 9.24 -14.10
CA ASN A 65 4.19 8.50 -13.16
C ASN A 65 4.20 6.98 -13.45
N LYS A 66 4.48 6.59 -14.71
CA LYS A 66 4.46 5.18 -15.17
C LYS A 66 5.21 4.23 -14.23
N LEU A 67 6.36 4.65 -13.73
CA LEU A 67 7.18 3.86 -12.81
C LEU A 67 6.54 3.71 -11.42
N ASP A 68 5.91 4.76 -10.88
CA ASP A 68 5.24 4.67 -9.58
C ASP A 68 3.98 3.81 -9.64
N THR A 69 3.23 3.91 -10.74
CA THR A 69 2.09 3.04 -11.01
C THR A 69 2.53 1.59 -11.17
N ALA A 70 3.62 1.33 -11.91
CA ALA A 70 4.17 -0.02 -12.05
C ALA A 70 4.62 -0.61 -10.70
N MET A 71 5.33 0.16 -9.88
CA MET A 71 5.69 -0.26 -8.53
C MET A 71 4.47 -0.49 -7.64
N TRP A 72 3.42 0.32 -7.77
CA TRP A 72 2.19 0.13 -7.01
C TRP A 72 1.51 -1.19 -7.36
N PHE A 73 1.35 -1.50 -8.65
CA PHE A 73 0.83 -2.80 -9.09
C PHE A 73 1.69 -3.98 -8.62
N SER A 74 3.01 -3.86 -8.74
CA SER A 74 3.94 -4.90 -8.27
C SER A 74 3.81 -5.12 -6.76
N ARG A 75 3.62 -4.06 -5.96
CA ARG A 75 3.40 -4.18 -4.51
C ARG A 75 2.07 -4.82 -4.16
N LEU A 76 0.99 -4.48 -4.87
CA LEU A 76 -0.31 -5.14 -4.69
C LEU A 76 -0.21 -6.64 -5.01
N PHE A 77 0.51 -6.99 -6.08
CA PHE A 77 0.79 -8.37 -6.43
C PHE A 77 1.63 -9.10 -5.37
N THR A 78 2.65 -8.44 -4.80
CA THR A 78 3.42 -8.98 -3.67
C THR A 78 2.52 -9.25 -2.46
N VAL A 79 1.63 -8.32 -2.10
CA VAL A 79 0.68 -8.48 -0.99
C VAL A 79 -0.24 -9.67 -1.24
N TYR A 80 -0.79 -9.78 -2.45
CA TYR A 80 -1.65 -10.90 -2.85
C TYR A 80 -0.94 -12.26 -2.75
N CYS A 81 0.26 -12.39 -3.33
CA CYS A 81 1.03 -13.64 -3.26
C CYS A 81 1.43 -13.98 -1.82
N SER A 82 1.85 -12.98 -1.04
CA SER A 82 2.22 -13.18 0.37
C SER A 82 1.03 -13.64 1.20
N ALA A 83 -0.17 -13.09 0.97
CA ALA A 83 -1.38 -13.50 1.66
C ALA A 83 -1.78 -14.94 1.36
N LEU A 84 -1.68 -15.36 0.09
CA LEU A 84 -1.97 -16.74 -0.31
C LEU A 84 -0.94 -17.76 0.21
N PHE A 85 0.31 -17.33 0.41
CA PHE A 85 1.31 -18.17 1.05
C PHE A 85 1.05 -18.34 2.55
N VAL A 86 0.71 -17.25 3.26
CA VAL A 86 0.43 -17.29 4.72
C VAL A 86 -0.89 -18.00 5.02
N LEU A 87 -1.90 -17.83 4.18
CA LEU A 87 -3.19 -18.50 4.26
C LEU A 87 -3.33 -19.44 3.05
N PRO A 88 -2.84 -20.69 3.13
CA PRO A 88 -2.84 -21.63 2.02
C PRO A 88 -4.24 -22.20 1.77
N LEU A 89 -5.19 -21.34 1.36
CA LEU A 89 -6.55 -21.71 0.97
C LEU A 89 -6.58 -22.61 -0.28
N LEU A 90 -5.49 -22.62 -1.06
CA LEU A 90 -5.34 -23.31 -2.33
C LEU A 90 -4.44 -24.57 -2.24
N GLY A 91 -3.97 -24.95 -1.04
CA GLY A 91 -3.12 -26.12 -0.81
C GLY A 91 -1.63 -25.80 -0.57
N LEU A 92 -0.92 -26.72 0.09
CA LEU A 92 0.47 -26.53 0.55
C LEU A 92 1.51 -26.50 -0.59
N HIS A 93 1.28 -27.25 -1.66
CA HIS A 93 2.20 -27.30 -2.81
C HIS A 93 2.22 -25.98 -3.57
N GLU A 94 1.04 -25.38 -3.78
CA GLU A 94 0.91 -24.08 -4.44
C GLU A 94 1.46 -22.92 -3.60
N ALA A 95 1.44 -23.05 -2.27
CA ALA A 95 1.98 -22.03 -1.37
C ALA A 95 3.47 -21.75 -1.64
N ALA A 96 4.27 -22.77 -1.94
CA ALA A 96 5.69 -22.60 -2.26
C ALA A 96 5.92 -21.77 -3.54
N SER A 97 5.05 -21.92 -4.54
CA SER A 97 5.07 -21.09 -5.76
C SER A 97 4.74 -19.63 -5.43
N PHE A 98 3.73 -19.39 -4.59
CA PHE A 98 3.37 -18.03 -4.16
C PHE A 98 4.47 -17.37 -3.33
N TYR A 99 5.22 -18.13 -2.53
CA TYR A 99 6.40 -17.64 -1.81
C TYR A 99 7.45 -17.06 -2.77
N GLN A 100 7.86 -17.83 -3.78
CA GLN A 100 8.85 -17.39 -4.77
C GLN A 100 8.35 -16.19 -5.56
N ARG A 101 7.08 -16.20 -5.99
CA ARG A 101 6.45 -15.09 -6.73
C ARG A 101 6.40 -13.81 -5.90
N ALA A 102 6.10 -13.89 -4.60
CA ALA A 102 6.12 -12.75 -3.70
C ALA A 102 7.52 -12.14 -3.57
N LEU A 103 8.56 -12.98 -3.41
CA LEU A 103 9.95 -12.53 -3.32
C LEU A 103 10.43 -11.91 -4.64
N LEU A 104 10.12 -12.51 -5.78
CA LEU A 104 10.47 -11.98 -7.10
C LEU A 104 9.76 -10.64 -7.38
N ALA A 105 8.48 -10.52 -7.03
CA ALA A 105 7.74 -9.27 -7.18
C ALA A 105 8.30 -8.15 -6.27
N ASN A 106 8.75 -8.50 -5.06
CA ASN A 106 9.45 -7.58 -4.18
C ASN A 106 10.83 -7.19 -4.73
N ALA A 107 11.60 -8.14 -5.27
CA ALA A 107 12.87 -7.89 -5.93
C ALA A 107 12.70 -6.92 -7.10
N LEU A 108 11.69 -7.15 -7.95
CA LEU A 108 11.35 -6.27 -9.07
C LEU A 108 11.00 -4.85 -8.58
N THR A 109 10.12 -4.73 -7.58
CA THR A 109 9.76 -3.43 -6.99
C THR A 109 10.99 -2.70 -6.46
N SER A 110 11.86 -3.41 -5.77
CA SER A 110 13.09 -2.88 -5.21
C SER A 110 14.08 -2.43 -6.28
N ALA A 111 14.22 -3.21 -7.37
CA ALA A 111 15.07 -2.86 -8.51
C ALA A 111 14.55 -1.61 -9.25
N LEU A 112 13.24 -1.52 -9.49
CA LEU A 112 12.62 -0.34 -10.09
C LEU A 112 12.83 0.91 -9.21
N ARG A 113 12.65 0.78 -7.90
CA ARG A 113 12.88 1.87 -6.96
C ARG A 113 14.35 2.29 -6.90
N LEU A 114 15.26 1.34 -7.00
CA LEU A 114 16.69 1.63 -7.05
C LEU A 114 17.04 2.38 -8.33
N HIS A 115 16.50 1.95 -9.48
CA HIS A 115 16.69 2.64 -10.76
C HIS A 115 16.14 4.08 -10.75
N GLN A 116 14.97 4.29 -10.14
CA GLN A 116 14.42 5.65 -9.94
C GLN A 116 15.30 6.55 -9.08
N ARG A 117 15.94 5.99 -8.04
CA ARG A 117 16.78 6.76 -7.10
C ARG A 117 18.20 6.98 -7.61
N LEU A 118 18.70 6.08 -8.46
CA LEU A 118 20.03 6.10 -9.03
C LEU A 118 19.94 5.94 -10.56
N PRO A 119 19.46 6.98 -11.28
CA PRO A 119 19.17 6.88 -12.71
C PRO A 119 20.42 6.69 -13.58
N HIS A 120 21.56 7.24 -13.14
CA HIS A 120 22.85 7.09 -13.84
C HIS A 120 23.56 5.84 -13.34
N PHE A 121 23.31 4.69 -13.97
CA PHE A 121 24.06 3.47 -13.68
C PHE A 121 25.53 3.68 -14.05
N GLN A 122 26.38 3.78 -13.03
CA GLN A 122 27.83 3.82 -13.20
C GLN A 122 28.41 2.70 -12.35
N LEU A 123 29.18 1.80 -12.96
CA LEU A 123 29.83 0.72 -12.23
C LEU A 123 31.09 1.26 -11.53
N SER A 124 30.88 2.11 -10.53
CA SER A 124 31.93 2.72 -9.71
C SER A 124 31.78 2.31 -8.25
N ARG A 125 32.89 2.32 -7.49
CA ARG A 125 32.85 2.06 -6.05
C ARG A 125 31.95 3.04 -5.31
N ALA A 126 31.90 4.30 -5.76
CA ALA A 126 31.06 5.33 -5.18
C ALA A 126 29.57 5.04 -5.42
N PHE A 127 29.19 4.65 -6.64
CA PHE A 127 27.82 4.25 -6.98
C PHE A 127 27.38 3.04 -6.17
N LEU A 128 28.22 2.01 -6.07
CA LEU A 128 27.90 0.81 -5.30
C LEU A 128 27.75 1.12 -3.81
N ALA A 129 28.64 1.95 -3.24
CA ALA A 129 28.52 2.40 -1.86
C ALA A 129 27.21 3.15 -1.63
N GLN A 130 26.81 4.02 -2.56
CA GLN A 130 25.55 4.74 -2.49
C GLN A 130 24.33 3.81 -2.63
N ALA A 131 24.37 2.85 -3.56
CA ALA A 131 23.32 1.85 -3.73
C ALA A 131 23.16 0.97 -2.48
N LEU A 132 24.26 0.57 -1.85
CA LEU A 132 24.24 -0.21 -0.61
C LEU A 132 23.74 0.56 0.61
N LEU A 133 23.57 1.89 0.53
CA LEU A 133 22.89 2.67 1.56
C LEU A 133 21.37 2.78 1.34
N GLU A 134 20.88 2.35 0.17
CA GLU A 134 19.46 2.37 -0.16
C GLU A 134 18.73 1.15 0.41
N ASP A 135 17.63 1.39 1.14
CA ASP A 135 16.76 0.30 1.64
C ASP A 135 16.27 -0.61 0.50
N SER A 136 16.08 -0.06 -0.70
CA SER A 136 15.65 -0.83 -1.87
C SER A 136 16.71 -1.85 -2.29
N CYS A 137 18.00 -1.51 -2.21
CA CYS A 137 19.07 -2.48 -2.46
C CYS A 137 19.09 -3.58 -1.40
N HIS A 138 18.86 -3.24 -0.12
CA HIS A 138 18.79 -4.23 0.94
C HIS A 138 17.67 -5.24 0.71
N TYR A 139 16.47 -4.76 0.35
CA TYR A 139 15.32 -5.63 0.08
C TYR A 139 15.44 -6.42 -1.23
N LEU A 140 16.22 -5.92 -2.20
CA LEU A 140 16.62 -6.69 -3.38
C LEU A 140 17.51 -7.87 -2.97
N LEU A 141 18.57 -7.62 -2.21
CA LEU A 141 19.47 -8.66 -1.70
C LEU A 141 18.72 -9.67 -0.82
N TYR A 142 17.85 -9.19 0.06
CA TYR A 142 16.98 -10.03 0.88
C TYR A 142 16.17 -11.01 0.05
N SER A 143 15.53 -10.54 -1.02
CA SER A 143 14.72 -11.37 -1.90
C SER A 143 15.57 -12.42 -2.63
N LEU A 144 16.79 -12.06 -3.05
CA LEU A 144 17.73 -12.98 -3.70
C LEU A 144 18.28 -14.07 -2.75
N ILE A 145 18.45 -13.76 -1.47
CA ILE A 145 18.86 -14.76 -0.45
C ILE A 145 17.78 -15.83 -0.32
N PHE A 146 16.52 -15.42 -0.21
CA PHE A 146 15.43 -16.30 0.16
C PHE A 146 14.72 -16.98 -1.02
N VAL A 147 14.82 -16.46 -2.25
CA VAL A 147 14.11 -17.03 -3.42
C VAL A 147 14.53 -18.47 -3.74
N ASN A 148 15.81 -18.80 -3.53
CA ASN A 148 16.37 -20.14 -3.74
C ASN A 148 16.49 -20.96 -2.46
N SER A 149 16.06 -20.41 -1.32
CA SER A 149 16.12 -21.09 -0.02
C SER A 149 14.82 -21.83 0.26
N TYR A 150 14.85 -22.77 1.23
CA TYR A 150 13.63 -23.41 1.72
C TYR A 150 12.64 -22.34 2.24
N PRO A 151 11.33 -22.46 1.96
CA PRO A 151 10.36 -21.41 2.30
C PRO A 151 10.27 -21.19 3.82
N VAL A 152 10.55 -19.96 4.24
CA VAL A 152 10.49 -19.54 5.65
C VAL A 152 9.37 -18.53 5.83
N THR A 153 8.34 -18.87 6.61
CA THR A 153 7.19 -17.97 6.82
C THR A 153 7.58 -16.64 7.44
N MET A 154 8.51 -16.67 8.39
CA MET A 154 9.05 -15.46 9.02
C MET A 154 9.64 -14.49 7.98
N SER A 155 10.25 -15.00 6.90
CA SER A 155 10.90 -14.17 5.89
C SER A 155 9.94 -13.37 5.00
N ILE A 156 8.66 -13.76 4.92
CA ILE A 156 7.65 -13.06 4.12
C ILE A 156 7.09 -11.83 4.83
N PHE A 157 7.07 -11.81 6.17
CA PHE A 157 6.48 -10.70 6.91
C PHE A 157 7.10 -9.33 6.58
N PRO A 158 8.44 -9.16 6.52
CA PRO A 158 9.06 -7.91 6.10
C PRO A 158 8.60 -7.47 4.71
N VAL A 159 8.58 -8.40 3.75
CA VAL A 159 8.21 -8.16 2.36
C VAL A 159 6.74 -7.76 2.23
N LEU A 160 5.85 -8.49 2.90
CA LEU A 160 4.41 -8.22 2.95
C LEU A 160 4.14 -6.85 3.56
N LEU A 161 4.69 -6.56 4.75
CA LEU A 161 4.38 -5.33 5.48
C LEU A 161 4.97 -4.10 4.81
N PHE A 162 6.18 -4.18 4.26
CA PHE A 162 6.73 -3.08 3.46
C PHE A 162 5.90 -2.82 2.20
N SER A 163 5.51 -3.87 1.49
CA SER A 163 4.67 -3.75 0.30
C SER A 163 3.29 -3.17 0.64
N LEU A 164 2.69 -3.63 1.75
CA LEU A 164 1.39 -3.17 2.23
C LEU A 164 1.42 -1.69 2.60
N LEU A 165 2.41 -1.24 3.37
CA LEU A 165 2.57 0.17 3.74
C LEU A 165 2.67 1.06 2.50
N HIS A 166 3.55 0.70 1.57
CA HIS A 166 3.78 1.51 0.37
C HIS A 166 2.62 1.45 -0.62
N ALA A 167 1.94 0.30 -0.74
CA ALA A 167 0.74 0.17 -1.54
C ALA A 167 -0.38 1.04 -0.94
N ALA A 168 -0.58 1.00 0.37
CA ALA A 168 -1.58 1.79 1.07
C ALA A 168 -1.36 3.30 0.89
N THR A 169 -0.13 3.79 1.02
CA THR A 169 0.18 5.21 0.79
C THR A 169 -0.18 5.65 -0.63
N TYR A 170 0.13 4.83 -1.65
CA TYR A 170 -0.21 5.16 -3.03
C TYR A 170 -1.72 5.04 -3.31
N THR A 171 -2.37 4.01 -2.77
CA THR A 171 -3.83 3.84 -2.84
C THR A 171 -4.56 5.04 -2.25
N LYS A 172 -4.06 5.62 -1.14
CA LYS A 172 -4.61 6.84 -0.56
C LYS A 172 -4.52 8.02 -1.55
N LYS A 173 -3.36 8.23 -2.19
CA LYS A 173 -3.20 9.27 -3.24
C LYS A 173 -4.19 9.08 -4.40
N VAL A 174 -4.37 7.84 -4.87
CA VAL A 174 -5.34 7.52 -5.93
C VAL A 174 -6.77 7.79 -5.48
N LEU A 175 -7.11 7.49 -4.24
CA LEU A 175 -8.43 7.70 -3.69
C LEU A 175 -8.73 9.19 -3.48
N ASP A 176 -7.74 9.96 -3.08
CA ASP A 176 -7.84 11.42 -2.95
C ASP A 176 -8.02 12.10 -4.31
N ALA A 177 -7.39 11.57 -5.37
CA ALA A 177 -7.65 12.01 -6.75
C ALA A 177 -9.08 11.66 -7.25
N LYS A 178 -9.73 10.62 -6.69
CA LYS A 178 -11.10 10.21 -7.05
C LYS A 178 -12.20 11.03 -6.35
N GLY A 179 -11.85 11.76 -5.28
CA GLY A 179 -12.77 12.60 -4.50
C GLY A 179 -12.92 12.17 -3.03
N SER A 180 -13.19 13.14 -2.15
CA SER A 180 -13.12 12.98 -0.69
C SER A 180 -14.09 11.96 -0.07
N ASN A 181 -15.14 11.51 -0.79
CA ASN A 181 -16.17 10.59 -0.26
C ASN A 181 -16.17 9.16 -0.82
N SER A 182 -15.23 8.79 -1.69
CA SER A 182 -15.14 7.40 -2.17
C SER A 182 -14.60 6.44 -1.08
N LEU A 183 -15.33 5.36 -0.81
CA LEU A 183 -14.92 4.21 0.03
C LEU A 183 -14.45 4.58 1.45
N PRO A 184 -15.35 5.03 2.34
CA PRO A 184 -14.99 5.47 3.70
C PRO A 184 -14.34 4.36 4.54
N LEU A 185 -14.78 3.11 4.37
CA LEU A 185 -14.17 1.96 5.04
C LEU A 185 -12.71 1.77 4.65
N LEU A 186 -12.40 1.85 3.35
CA LEU A 186 -11.04 1.72 2.85
C LEU A 186 -10.15 2.86 3.36
N ARG A 187 -10.65 4.11 3.36
CA ARG A 187 -9.94 5.25 3.94
C ARG A 187 -9.60 5.02 5.41
N SER A 188 -10.57 4.59 6.21
CA SER A 188 -10.34 4.31 7.64
C SER A 188 -9.23 3.27 7.86
N VAL A 189 -9.19 2.21 7.05
CA VAL A 189 -8.12 1.19 7.13
C VAL A 189 -6.76 1.78 6.74
N LEU A 190 -6.70 2.54 5.64
CA LEU A 190 -5.47 3.20 5.18
C LEU A 190 -4.94 4.21 6.21
N ASP A 191 -5.84 4.95 6.87
CA ASP A 191 -5.50 5.92 7.90
C ASP A 191 -4.99 5.23 9.17
N LYS A 192 -5.64 4.15 9.62
CA LYS A 192 -5.15 3.33 10.73
C LYS A 192 -3.78 2.72 10.45
N LEU A 193 -3.55 2.26 9.22
CA LEU A 193 -2.27 1.70 8.81
C LEU A 193 -1.18 2.78 8.81
N SER A 194 -1.50 3.97 8.29
CA SER A 194 -0.58 5.12 8.28
C SER A 194 -0.26 5.61 9.69
N ALA A 195 -1.26 5.66 10.58
CA ALA A 195 -1.07 6.00 11.99
C ALA A 195 -0.16 5.01 12.72
N ASN A 196 -0.22 3.73 12.36
CA ASN A 196 0.61 2.67 12.94
C ASN A 196 1.91 2.38 12.17
N GLN A 197 2.28 3.23 11.20
CA GLN A 197 3.43 2.98 10.33
C GLN A 197 4.72 2.72 11.14
N GLN A 198 4.98 3.50 12.20
CA GLN A 198 6.17 3.34 13.03
C GLN A 198 6.19 1.98 13.74
N ASN A 199 5.05 1.55 14.30
CA ASN A 199 4.91 0.26 14.98
C ASN A 199 5.13 -0.89 13.99
N ILE A 200 4.60 -0.77 12.78
CA ILE A 200 4.80 -1.77 11.71
C ILE A 200 6.27 -1.84 11.32
N LEU A 201 6.95 -0.70 11.14
CA LEU A 201 8.38 -0.68 10.81
C LEU A 201 9.25 -1.26 11.94
N LYS A 202 8.91 -1.00 13.21
CA LYS A 202 9.55 -1.65 14.36
C LYS A 202 9.32 -3.17 14.35
N PHE A 203 8.10 -3.62 14.04
CA PHE A 203 7.81 -5.05 13.92
C PHE A 203 8.61 -5.71 12.80
N ILE A 204 8.75 -5.05 11.65
CA ILE A 204 9.60 -5.55 10.56
C ILE A 204 11.05 -5.64 11.01
N ALA A 205 11.61 -4.60 11.64
CA ALA A 205 12.96 -4.63 12.18
C ALA A 205 13.15 -5.76 13.20
N CYS A 206 12.15 -6.01 14.05
CA CYS A 206 12.14 -7.11 15.00
C CYS A 206 12.24 -8.47 14.30
N ASN A 207 11.39 -8.66 13.29
CA ASN A 207 11.40 -9.87 12.48
C ASN A 207 12.76 -10.06 11.77
N GLU A 208 13.32 -9.00 11.18
CA GLU A 208 14.65 -9.03 10.54
C GLU A 208 15.75 -9.47 11.51
N ILE A 209 15.73 -8.98 12.76
CA ILE A 209 16.70 -9.34 13.81
C ILE A 209 16.55 -10.81 14.21
N PHE A 210 15.33 -11.27 14.49
CA PHE A 210 15.07 -12.66 14.90
C PHE A 210 15.26 -13.68 13.78
N LEU A 211 15.22 -13.24 12.52
CA LEU A 211 15.51 -14.11 11.39
C LEU A 211 16.98 -14.55 11.36
N MET A 212 17.91 -13.76 11.92
CA MET A 212 19.34 -14.14 11.96
C MET A 212 19.58 -15.46 12.71
N PRO A 213 19.19 -15.63 14.00
CA PRO A 213 19.33 -16.91 14.68
C PRO A 213 18.51 -18.02 14.00
N ALA A 214 17.35 -17.71 13.41
CA ALA A 214 16.55 -18.68 12.66
C ALA A 214 17.33 -19.26 11.45
N THR A 215 18.06 -18.42 10.69
CA THR A 215 18.89 -18.90 9.57
C THR A 215 20.04 -19.81 10.03
N VAL A 216 20.59 -19.58 11.23
CA VAL A 216 21.62 -20.44 11.83
C VAL A 216 21.01 -21.79 12.21
N PHE A 217 19.82 -21.80 12.84
CA PHE A 217 19.13 -23.06 13.14
C PHE A 217 18.75 -23.85 11.87
N MET A 218 18.31 -23.16 10.81
CA MET A 218 18.02 -23.81 9.54
C MET A 218 19.25 -24.47 8.91
N LEU A 219 20.43 -23.85 9.04
CA LEU A 219 21.68 -24.45 8.60
C LEU A 219 21.96 -25.76 9.35
N PHE A 220 21.83 -25.78 10.68
CA PHE A 220 22.03 -26.98 11.48
C PHE A 220 20.97 -28.07 11.22
N SER A 221 19.75 -27.70 10.86
CA SER A 221 18.68 -28.63 10.47
C SER A 221 18.79 -29.12 9.02
N GLY A 222 19.79 -28.69 8.26
CA GLY A 222 19.97 -29.07 6.84
C GLY A 222 18.98 -28.44 5.86
N GLN A 223 18.18 -27.46 6.31
CA GLN A 223 17.15 -26.79 5.49
C GLN A 223 17.66 -25.48 4.87
N GLY A 224 18.88 -25.05 5.21
CA GLY A 224 19.50 -23.83 4.69
C GLY A 224 20.84 -24.09 4.02
N SER A 225 21.22 -23.21 3.10
CA SER A 225 22.57 -23.24 2.50
C SER A 225 23.63 -22.78 3.53
N LEU A 226 24.85 -23.33 3.44
CA LEU A 226 25.98 -22.91 4.28
C LEU A 226 26.23 -21.40 4.22
N LEU A 227 26.04 -20.79 3.05
CA LEU A 227 26.29 -19.36 2.83
C LEU A 227 25.14 -18.47 3.34
N GLN A 228 23.94 -19.02 3.54
CA GLN A 228 22.74 -18.27 3.90
C GLN A 228 22.90 -17.39 5.15
N PRO A 229 23.37 -17.90 6.32
CA PRO A 229 23.53 -17.06 7.50
C PRO A 229 24.62 -15.98 7.32
N PHE A 230 25.67 -16.24 6.53
CA PHE A 230 26.72 -15.25 6.28
C PHE A 230 26.22 -14.09 5.41
N ILE A 231 25.48 -14.41 4.34
CA ILE A 231 24.90 -13.38 3.46
C ILE A 231 23.81 -12.63 4.23
N TYR A 232 23.00 -13.31 5.04
CA TYR A 232 21.98 -12.67 5.87
C TYR A 232 22.58 -11.75 6.94
N TYR A 233 23.70 -12.13 7.57
CA TYR A 233 24.44 -11.26 8.46
C TYR A 233 24.87 -9.96 7.76
N ARG A 234 25.40 -10.04 6.53
CA ARG A 234 25.74 -8.85 5.74
C ARG A 234 24.53 -7.98 5.44
N PHE A 235 23.39 -8.57 5.07
CA PHE A 235 22.14 -7.85 4.93
C PHE A 235 21.78 -7.10 6.22
N LEU A 236 21.86 -7.76 7.38
CA LEU A 236 21.51 -7.16 8.66
C LEU A 236 22.47 -6.04 9.06
N THR A 237 23.78 -6.18 8.78
CA THR A 237 24.77 -5.10 8.96
C THR A 237 24.44 -3.88 8.10
N LEU A 238 24.03 -4.08 6.85
CA LEU A 238 23.62 -3.01 5.95
C LEU A 238 22.35 -2.32 6.44
N ARG A 239 21.35 -3.08 6.92
CA ARG A 239 20.12 -2.54 7.52
C ARG A 239 20.40 -1.76 8.79
N TYR A 240 21.29 -2.25 9.65
CA TYR A 240 21.73 -1.53 10.85
C TYR A 240 22.40 -0.19 10.52
N SER A 241 23.15 -0.14 9.42
CA SER A 241 23.87 1.05 8.96
C SER A 241 23.02 1.97 8.06
N SER A 242 21.77 1.60 7.77
CA SER A 242 20.89 2.40 6.90
C SER A 242 20.57 3.75 7.54
N ARG A 243 20.84 4.84 6.80
CA ARG A 243 20.52 6.21 7.25
C ARG A 243 19.03 6.53 7.17
N ARG A 244 18.28 5.91 6.26
CA ARG A 244 16.86 6.22 6.02
C ARG A 244 15.92 5.42 6.93
N ASN A 245 16.36 4.29 7.46
CA ASN A 245 15.58 3.45 8.35
C ASN A 245 16.35 3.17 9.65
N PRO A 246 16.19 4.01 10.69
CA PRO A 246 16.88 3.83 11.96
C PRO A 246 16.29 2.72 12.84
N TYR A 247 15.13 2.15 12.48
CA TYR A 247 14.36 1.26 13.36
C TYR A 247 15.11 -0.02 13.73
N CYS A 248 15.94 -0.56 12.83
CA CYS A 248 16.79 -1.72 13.13
C CYS A 248 17.77 -1.41 14.27
N ARG A 249 18.51 -0.29 14.15
CA ARG A 249 19.44 0.17 15.19
C ARG A 249 18.74 0.52 16.50
N THR A 250 17.62 1.24 16.43
CA THR A 250 16.82 1.58 17.60
C THR A 250 16.37 0.32 18.34
N LEU A 251 15.89 -0.69 17.61
CA LEU A 251 15.38 -1.90 18.22
C LEU A 251 16.48 -2.79 18.83
N PHE A 252 17.66 -2.86 18.20
CA PHE A 252 18.83 -3.50 18.83
C PHE A 252 19.17 -2.86 20.18
N ASN A 253 19.12 -1.53 20.26
CA ASN A 253 19.34 -0.81 21.52
C ASN A 253 18.21 -1.07 22.53
N GLU A 254 16.95 -0.99 22.11
CA GLU A 254 15.78 -1.29 22.96
C GLU A 254 15.85 -2.72 23.51
N LEU A 255 16.14 -3.72 22.68
CA LEU A 255 16.31 -5.12 23.08
C LEU A 255 17.44 -5.29 24.09
N ARG A 256 18.58 -4.63 23.87
CA ARG A 256 19.70 -4.64 24.82
C ARG A 256 19.26 -4.10 26.18
N ILE A 257 18.61 -2.93 26.22
CA ILE A 257 18.14 -2.32 27.47
C ILE A 257 17.12 -3.23 28.17
N ILE A 258 16.21 -3.86 27.43
CA ILE A 258 15.22 -4.80 27.99
C ILE A 258 15.92 -6.00 28.63
N VAL A 259 16.89 -6.61 27.94
CA VAL A 259 17.65 -7.75 28.47
C VAL A 259 18.44 -7.34 29.70
N GLU A 260 19.12 -6.18 29.66
CA GLU A 260 19.84 -5.61 30.81
C GLU A 260 18.89 -5.40 32.00
N HIS A 261 17.70 -4.85 31.78
CA HIS A 261 16.71 -4.66 32.84
C HIS A 261 16.21 -5.98 33.44
N ILE A 262 16.01 -7.02 32.61
CA ILE A 262 15.58 -8.35 33.07
C ILE A 262 16.64 -9.00 33.96
N ILE A 263 17.92 -8.91 33.59
CA ILE A 263 19.00 -9.55 34.36
C ILE A 263 19.34 -8.81 35.66
N MET A 264 18.98 -7.53 35.79
CA MET A 264 19.16 -6.74 37.02
C MET A 264 18.17 -7.14 38.11
N LYS A 265 17.09 -7.86 37.79
CA LYS A 265 16.14 -8.34 38.79
C LYS A 265 16.82 -9.34 39.75
N PRO A 266 16.58 -9.24 41.07
CA PRO A 266 17.20 -10.13 42.05
C PRO A 266 16.78 -11.60 41.90
N ALA A 267 15.61 -11.85 41.30
CA ALA A 267 15.09 -13.20 41.04
C ALA A 267 15.74 -13.90 39.81
N CYS A 268 16.66 -13.25 39.09
CA CYS A 268 17.28 -13.83 37.90
C CYS A 268 18.38 -14.83 38.27
N PRO A 269 18.30 -16.11 37.84
CA PRO A 269 19.35 -17.09 38.09
C PRO A 269 20.71 -16.64 37.53
N LEU A 270 21.79 -16.90 38.26
CA LEU A 270 23.15 -16.49 37.89
C LEU A 270 23.57 -17.01 36.50
N PHE A 271 23.15 -18.22 36.14
CA PHE A 271 23.40 -18.79 34.83
C PHE A 271 22.78 -17.94 33.69
N VAL A 272 21.51 -17.56 33.83
CA VAL A 272 20.79 -16.74 32.84
C VAL A 272 21.45 -15.37 32.72
N ARG A 273 21.80 -14.75 33.85
CA ARG A 273 22.53 -13.47 33.87
C ARG A 273 23.84 -13.56 33.09
N ARG A 274 24.66 -14.58 33.33
CA ARG A 274 25.94 -14.79 32.60
C ARG A 274 25.72 -14.99 31.11
N LEU A 275 24.76 -15.85 30.72
CA LEU A 275 24.46 -16.13 29.32
C LEU A 275 23.99 -14.87 28.58
N CYS A 276 23.12 -14.07 29.18
CA CYS A 276 22.63 -12.82 28.60
C CYS A 276 23.76 -11.80 28.43
N LEU A 277 24.62 -11.62 29.44
CA LEU A 277 25.76 -10.69 29.35
C LEU A 277 26.76 -11.12 28.26
N GLN A 278 27.06 -12.41 28.16
CA GLN A 278 27.90 -12.95 27.08
C GLN A 278 27.27 -12.74 25.70
N SER A 279 25.96 -12.94 25.58
CA SER A 279 25.21 -12.70 24.35
C SER A 279 25.24 -11.23 23.94
N ILE A 280 25.00 -10.30 24.88
CA ILE A 280 25.10 -8.85 24.64
C ILE A 280 26.51 -8.50 24.17
N ALA A 281 27.55 -8.98 24.84
CA ALA A 281 28.94 -8.73 24.47
C ALA A 281 29.29 -9.30 23.09
N PHE A 282 28.78 -10.48 22.75
CA PHE A 282 28.97 -11.09 21.44
C PHE A 282 28.29 -10.28 20.32
N ILE A 283 27.00 -9.98 20.45
CA ILE A 283 26.24 -9.18 19.48
C ILE A 283 26.84 -7.78 19.32
N SER A 284 27.25 -7.14 20.43
CA SER A 284 27.86 -5.81 20.41
C SER A 284 29.20 -5.78 19.66
N ARG A 285 29.98 -6.87 19.69
CA ARG A 285 31.22 -7.00 18.90
C ARG A 285 30.95 -7.18 17.40
N LEU A 286 29.79 -7.74 17.04
CA LEU A 286 29.38 -7.92 15.66
C LEU A 286 28.71 -6.68 15.05
N ALA A 287 28.38 -5.69 15.88
CA ALA A 287 27.78 -4.45 15.41
C ALA A 287 28.81 -3.64 14.61
N PRO A 288 28.45 -3.12 13.42
CA PRO A 288 29.35 -2.26 12.66
C PRO A 288 29.57 -0.93 13.39
N THR A 289 30.75 -0.34 13.24
CA THR A 289 31.03 1.02 13.68
C THR A 289 30.25 1.99 12.79
N VAL A 290 29.11 2.49 13.28
CA VAL A 290 28.32 3.49 12.56
C VAL A 290 28.83 4.87 12.95
N ALA A 291 29.48 5.55 12.01
CA ALA A 291 29.90 6.95 12.12
C ALA A 291 28.70 7.91 12.03
#